data_AF-A0AAD7J7K7-F1
#
_entry.id   AF-A0AAD7J7K7-F1
#
_cell.length_a   1.000
_cell.length_b   1.000
_cell.length_c   1.000
_cell.angle_alpha   90.00
_cell.angle_beta   90.00
_cell.angle_gamma   90.00
#
_symmetry.space_group_name_H-M   'P 1'
#
loop_
_entity.id
_entity.type
_entity.pdbx_description
1 polymer ?
#
loop_
_entity_poly.entity_id
_entity_poly.type
_entity_poly.pdbx_seq_one_letter_code
_entity_poly.pdbx_strand_id
1 'polypeptide(L)'
;MSAYQSFAVVGAGTIGLPILKALVTQGVSVVLLSRPESASKEVPSGVQVAKVDFNDASAVAEVFKQYKVDVVLSTVTTLATAAQKPLVEAAKLASVKLFAPSEYGMPTEGQTEGIFGDKNRVAESLKAAGIPSVRFFTGNFTEFIPWLVGYSDHGKIRIVGKGEVPVSFTSIGDIAGFVAYALTTLPPSELENRIFRLEGDRKSLNELGPLFKTTVEHVDEITGEAGGLKTHLLATVDTGAGSTGWDAVNKVEGSGSKAAGSANAVWKGHQWQTIKDVHNI
;
A
#
# COMPACT_ATOMS: atom_id res chain seq x y z
N MET A 1 -14.36 16.53 9.62
CA MET A 1 -13.08 17.21 9.32
C MET A 1 -12.02 16.55 10.16
N SER A 2 -10.89 16.14 9.56
CA SER A 2 -9.81 15.52 10.31
C SER A 2 -9.18 16.50 11.29
N ALA A 3 -8.78 16.01 12.45
CA ALA A 3 -8.03 16.78 13.43
C ALA A 3 -6.52 16.80 13.15
N TYR A 4 -6.04 16.01 12.18
CA TYR A 4 -4.62 15.87 11.86
C TYR A 4 -4.15 16.90 10.83
N GLN A 5 -3.02 17.54 11.09
CA GLN A 5 -2.49 18.64 10.28
C GLN A 5 -1.03 18.44 9.85
N SER A 6 -0.29 17.58 10.54
CA SER A 6 1.12 17.29 10.22
C SER A 6 1.36 15.81 9.96
N PHE A 7 1.97 15.51 8.81
CA PHE A 7 2.18 14.16 8.30
C PHE A 7 3.65 13.90 8.04
N ALA A 8 4.12 12.71 8.41
CA ALA A 8 5.40 12.18 7.96
C ALA A 8 5.17 11.07 6.93
N VAL A 9 5.77 11.20 5.75
CA VAL A 9 5.82 10.11 4.76
C VAL A 9 7.22 9.50 4.82
N VAL A 10 7.33 8.22 5.16
CA VAL A 10 8.59 7.49 5.25
C VAL A 10 8.80 6.71 3.95
N GLY A 11 9.77 7.14 3.15
CA GLY A 11 10.05 6.59 1.82
C GLY A 11 9.41 7.38 0.68
N ALA A 12 10.19 7.66 -0.36
CA ALA A 12 9.77 8.39 -1.57
C ALA A 12 9.62 7.44 -2.78
N GLY A 13 9.24 6.19 -2.52
CA GLY A 13 9.13 5.15 -3.54
C GLY A 13 7.88 5.29 -4.41
N THR A 14 7.54 4.19 -5.10
CA THR A 14 6.40 4.10 -6.03
C THR A 14 5.09 4.64 -5.46
N ILE A 15 4.77 4.32 -4.21
CA ILE A 15 3.53 4.76 -3.57
C ILE A 15 3.70 5.98 -2.65
N GLY A 16 4.87 6.12 -2.03
CA GLY A 16 5.15 7.21 -1.08
C GLY A 16 5.15 8.59 -1.72
N LEU A 17 5.77 8.74 -2.89
CA LEU A 17 5.82 10.04 -3.56
C LEU A 17 4.43 10.50 -4.07
N PRO A 18 3.60 9.64 -4.69
CA PRO A 18 2.21 9.98 -5.00
C PRO A 18 1.37 10.36 -3.77
N ILE A 19 1.44 9.59 -2.68
CA ILE A 19 0.73 9.92 -1.43
C ILE A 19 1.17 11.28 -0.90
N LEU A 20 2.48 11.55 -0.88
CA LEU A 20 3.03 12.83 -0.45
C LEU A 20 2.48 14.00 -1.28
N LYS A 21 2.45 13.85 -2.61
CA LYS A 21 1.88 14.85 -3.51
C LYS A 21 0.40 15.08 -3.22
N ALA A 22 -0.38 14.01 -3.05
CA ALA A 22 -1.80 14.11 -2.73
C ALA A 22 -2.04 14.80 -1.38
N LEU A 23 -1.24 14.49 -0.34
CA LEU A 23 -1.33 15.19 0.95
C LEU A 23 -1.04 16.69 0.83
N VAL A 24 0.00 17.07 0.08
CA VAL A 24 0.33 18.50 -0.14
C VAL A 24 -0.85 19.24 -0.79
N THR A 25 -1.57 18.60 -1.73
CA THR A 25 -2.76 19.23 -2.35
C THR A 25 -3.93 19.43 -1.39
N GLN A 26 -3.96 18.73 -0.25
CA GLN A 26 -4.95 18.95 0.81
C GLN A 26 -4.58 20.13 1.74
N GLY A 27 -3.43 20.78 1.52
CA GLY A 27 -2.99 21.93 2.32
C GLY A 27 -2.46 21.58 3.71
N VAL A 28 -2.14 20.31 3.98
CA VAL A 28 -1.55 19.86 5.25
C VAL A 28 -0.02 19.94 5.23
N SER A 29 0.60 19.99 6.41
CA SER A 29 2.06 19.97 6.53
C SER A 29 2.60 18.57 6.31
N VAL A 30 3.63 18.42 5.48
CA VAL A 30 4.24 17.12 5.18
C VAL A 30 5.77 17.19 5.28
N VAL A 31 6.35 16.26 6.04
CA VAL A 31 7.79 15.98 6.04
C VAL A 31 8.04 14.62 5.37
N LEU A 32 8.97 14.59 4.42
CA LEU A 32 9.44 13.36 3.79
C LEU A 32 10.67 12.85 4.53
N LEU A 33 10.61 11.62 5.05
CA LEU A 33 11.78 10.93 5.56
C LEU A 33 12.38 10.05 4.47
N SER A 34 13.67 10.21 4.22
CA SER A 34 14.45 9.39 3.29
C SER A 34 15.76 8.96 3.93
N ARG A 35 16.30 7.82 3.54
CA ARG A 35 17.59 7.37 4.07
C ARG A 35 18.74 8.24 3.52
N PRO A 36 19.83 8.44 4.27
CA PRO A 36 20.94 9.30 3.87
C PRO A 36 21.51 8.96 2.48
N GLU A 37 21.67 7.67 2.18
CA GLU A 37 22.20 7.14 0.93
C GLU A 37 21.20 7.13 -0.23
N SER A 38 19.93 7.46 0.03
CA SER A 38 18.91 7.50 -1.02
C SER A 38 19.15 8.67 -1.96
N ALA A 39 19.13 8.40 -3.27
CA ALA A 39 19.16 9.42 -4.29
C ALA A 39 18.06 10.48 -4.06
N SER A 40 18.38 11.74 -4.34
CA SER A 40 17.41 12.82 -4.27
C SER A 40 16.27 12.56 -5.26
N LYS A 41 15.04 12.75 -4.79
CA LYS A 41 13.83 12.72 -5.60
C LYS A 41 13.25 14.13 -5.66
N GLU A 42 12.69 14.48 -6.80
CA GLU A 42 11.94 15.72 -6.93
C GLU A 42 10.68 15.63 -6.06
N VAL A 43 10.55 16.59 -5.15
CA VAL A 43 9.40 16.73 -4.25
C VAL A 43 8.71 18.07 -4.51
N PRO A 44 7.39 18.17 -4.26
CA PRO A 44 6.68 19.44 -4.36
C PRO A 44 7.35 20.55 -3.54
N SER A 45 7.27 21.78 -4.04
CA SER A 45 7.77 22.96 -3.32
C SER A 45 7.14 23.05 -1.92
N GLY A 46 7.94 23.43 -0.93
CA GLY A 46 7.52 23.56 0.46
C GLY A 46 7.59 22.28 1.29
N VAL A 47 7.76 21.11 0.67
CA VAL A 47 7.97 19.84 1.38
C VAL A 47 9.37 19.79 1.96
N GLN A 48 9.44 19.53 3.27
CA GLN A 48 10.71 19.35 3.96
C GLN A 48 11.18 17.91 3.80
N VAL A 49 12.47 17.72 3.52
CA VAL A 49 13.08 16.39 3.39
C VAL A 49 14.06 16.17 4.53
N ALA A 50 13.74 15.23 5.42
CA ALA A 50 14.63 14.79 6.48
C ALA A 50 15.41 13.55 6.02
N LYS A 51 16.75 13.65 6.03
CA LYS A 51 17.66 12.53 5.78
C LYS A 51 17.97 11.86 7.12
N VAL A 52 17.49 10.64 7.32
CA VAL A 52 17.62 9.93 8.60
C VAL A 52 17.70 8.42 8.39
N ASP A 53 18.56 7.73 9.15
CA ASP A 53 18.59 6.27 9.18
C ASP A 53 17.36 5.75 9.92
N PHE A 54 16.55 4.95 9.24
CA PHE A 54 15.32 4.41 9.81
C PHE A 54 15.59 3.39 10.93
N ASN A 55 16.83 2.93 11.12
CA ASN A 55 17.20 2.08 12.24
C ASN A 55 17.46 2.85 13.55
N ASP A 56 17.64 4.17 13.47
CA ASP A 56 17.83 5.05 14.63
C ASP A 56 16.48 5.63 15.07
N ALA A 57 15.78 4.90 15.95
CA ALA A 57 14.48 5.30 16.45
C ALA A 57 14.51 6.67 17.17
N SER A 58 15.62 7.02 17.82
CA SER A 58 15.76 8.31 18.52
C SER A 58 15.89 9.45 17.52
N ALA A 59 16.75 9.31 16.50
CA ALA A 59 16.89 10.32 15.45
C ALA A 59 15.58 10.52 14.67
N VAL A 60 14.87 9.43 14.34
CA VAL A 60 13.55 9.52 13.70
C VAL A 60 12.53 10.21 14.61
N ALA A 61 12.52 9.91 15.91
CA ALA A 61 11.62 10.56 16.87
C ALA A 61 11.88 12.07 16.98
N GLU A 62 13.14 12.51 16.94
CA GLU A 62 13.47 13.94 16.95
C GLU A 62 12.94 14.65 15.70
N VAL A 63 13.01 14.02 14.52
CA VAL A 63 12.34 14.54 13.31
C VAL A 63 10.83 14.64 13.54
N PHE A 64 10.18 13.58 14.03
CA PHE A 64 8.74 13.60 14.27
C PHE A 64 8.32 14.70 15.25
N LYS A 65 9.08 14.93 16.33
CA LYS A 65 8.82 16.02 17.29
C LYS A 65 9.06 17.40 16.68
N GLN A 66 10.17 17.58 15.96
CA GLN A 66 10.52 18.84 15.31
C GLN A 66 9.40 19.32 14.37
N TYR A 67 8.81 18.40 13.60
CA TYR A 67 7.73 18.68 12.66
C TYR A 67 6.33 18.48 13.27
N LYS A 68 6.23 18.21 14.58
CA LYS A 68 4.97 18.00 15.32
C LYS A 68 4.04 17.00 14.61
N VAL A 69 4.60 15.88 14.17
CA VAL A 69 3.91 14.89 13.33
C VAL A 69 2.74 14.28 14.08
N ASP A 70 1.53 14.43 13.52
CA ASP A 70 0.32 13.78 14.01
C ASP A 70 0.21 12.35 13.46
N VAL A 71 0.53 12.17 12.17
CA VAL A 71 0.32 10.93 11.43
C VAL A 71 1.59 10.49 10.72
N VAL A 72 2.00 9.24 10.92
CA VAL A 72 3.11 8.64 10.17
C VAL A 72 2.56 7.70 9.10
N LEU A 73 3.00 7.84 7.86
CA LEU A 73 2.78 6.90 6.78
C LEU A 73 4.08 6.22 6.39
N SER A 74 4.20 4.94 6.75
CA SER A 74 5.31 4.11 6.30
C SER A 74 5.02 3.58 4.91
N THR A 75 5.86 3.92 3.92
CA THR A 75 5.74 3.46 2.53
C THR A 75 6.99 2.71 2.07
N VAL A 76 7.74 2.16 3.04
CA VAL A 76 8.93 1.34 2.77
C VAL A 76 8.54 0.11 1.97
N THR A 77 9.42 -0.33 1.07
CA THR A 77 9.16 -1.49 0.22
C THR A 77 8.94 -2.76 1.03
N THR A 78 8.28 -3.75 0.45
CA THR A 78 8.08 -5.07 1.03
C THR A 78 9.37 -5.69 1.59
N LEU A 79 10.50 -5.59 0.87
CA LEU A 79 11.82 -6.08 1.33
C LEU A 79 12.40 -5.32 2.53
N ALA A 80 11.86 -4.15 2.86
CA ALA A 80 12.28 -3.30 3.96
C ALA A 80 11.27 -3.32 5.12
N THR A 81 10.37 -4.31 5.18
CA THR A 81 9.35 -4.41 6.24
C THR A 81 9.96 -4.38 7.65
N ALA A 82 11.14 -4.96 7.84
CA ALA A 82 11.86 -4.95 9.12
C ALA A 82 12.20 -3.52 9.62
N ALA A 83 12.42 -2.58 8.70
CA ALA A 83 12.72 -1.19 9.05
C ALA A 83 11.54 -0.46 9.72
N GLN A 84 10.33 -1.05 9.72
CA GLN A 84 9.18 -0.44 10.38
C GLN A 84 9.20 -0.59 11.90
N LYS A 85 9.92 -1.57 12.45
CA LYS A 85 9.97 -1.78 13.91
C LYS A 85 10.57 -0.56 14.64
N PRO A 86 11.75 -0.03 14.25
CA PRO A 86 12.24 1.22 14.83
C PRO A 86 11.33 2.43 14.58
N LEU A 87 10.58 2.47 13.47
CA LEU A 87 9.60 3.55 13.22
C LEU A 87 8.43 3.52 14.22
N VAL A 88 8.00 2.33 14.66
CA VAL A 88 6.99 2.18 15.72
C VAL A 88 7.52 2.76 17.04
N GLU A 89 8.77 2.43 17.41
CA GLU A 89 9.39 2.98 18.61
C GLU A 89 9.55 4.50 18.52
N ALA A 90 9.97 5.02 17.36
CA ALA A 90 10.08 6.45 17.12
C ALA A 90 8.74 7.17 17.24
N ALA A 91 7.68 6.58 16.67
CA ALA A 91 6.32 7.09 16.76
C ALA A 91 5.82 7.14 18.21
N LYS A 92 6.16 6.12 19.03
CA LYS A 92 5.87 6.11 20.46
C LYS A 92 6.59 7.24 21.20
N LEU A 93 7.91 7.38 20.97
CA LEU A 93 8.75 8.41 21.59
C LEU A 93 8.33 9.84 21.23
N ALA A 94 7.75 10.03 20.04
CA ALA A 94 7.25 11.31 19.57
C ALA A 94 5.75 11.54 19.85
N SER A 95 5.07 10.58 20.48
CA SER A 95 3.61 10.64 20.75
C SER A 95 2.76 10.88 19.50
N VAL A 96 3.11 10.20 18.40
CA VAL A 96 2.34 10.19 17.15
C VAL A 96 0.93 9.66 17.43
N LYS A 97 -0.08 10.30 16.81
CA LYS A 97 -1.50 10.04 17.10
C LYS A 97 -2.09 8.91 16.24
N LEU A 98 -1.55 8.69 15.05
CA LEU A 98 -1.99 7.64 14.13
C LEU A 98 -0.84 7.15 13.26
N PHE A 99 -0.78 5.84 13.00
CA PHE A 99 0.24 5.23 12.15
C PHE A 99 -0.37 4.41 11.02
N ALA A 100 -0.02 4.71 9.78
CA ALA A 100 -0.32 3.90 8.61
C ALA A 100 0.89 3.05 8.21
N PRO A 101 0.93 1.74 8.54
CA PRO A 101 2.05 0.88 8.16
C PRO A 101 2.07 0.60 6.65
N SER A 102 3.20 0.08 6.17
CA SER A 102 3.41 -0.28 4.76
C SER A 102 2.62 -1.54 4.39
N GLU A 103 1.35 -1.34 4.07
CA GLU A 103 0.39 -2.37 3.69
C GLU A 103 0.14 -2.35 2.19
N TYR A 104 -0.48 -1.26 1.68
CA TYR A 104 -0.78 -0.89 0.27
C TYR A 104 -0.77 -2.05 -0.73
N GLY A 105 -1.50 -3.12 -0.41
CA GLY A 105 -1.41 -4.38 -1.12
C GLY A 105 -2.51 -5.35 -0.73
N MET A 106 -2.18 -6.64 -0.71
CA MET A 106 -3.07 -7.73 -0.28
C MET A 106 -3.35 -7.65 1.23
N PRO A 107 -4.49 -8.16 1.71
CA PRO A 107 -4.80 -8.22 3.13
C PRO A 107 -3.78 -9.03 3.92
N THR A 108 -3.27 -8.46 5.01
CA THR A 108 -2.33 -9.16 5.89
C THR A 108 -2.89 -9.44 7.28
N GLU A 109 -4.12 -9.01 7.59
CA GLU A 109 -4.77 -9.31 8.88
C GLU A 109 -4.89 -10.82 9.13
N GLY A 110 -4.52 -11.26 10.33
CA GLY A 110 -4.55 -12.67 10.72
C GLY A 110 -3.42 -13.54 10.15
N GLN A 111 -2.60 -13.03 9.22
CA GLN A 111 -1.44 -13.74 8.70
C GLN A 111 -0.34 -13.83 9.78
N THR A 112 0.33 -14.98 9.83
CA THR A 112 1.40 -15.27 10.81
C THR A 112 2.74 -15.64 10.16
N GLU A 113 2.71 -16.11 8.91
CA GLU A 113 3.89 -16.63 8.20
C GLU A 113 4.34 -15.72 7.06
N GLY A 114 5.62 -15.86 6.71
CA GLY A 114 6.23 -15.14 5.60
C GLY A 114 6.08 -13.61 5.70
N ILE A 115 6.16 -12.98 4.53
CA ILE A 115 6.17 -11.53 4.41
C ILE A 115 4.85 -10.87 4.88
N PHE A 116 3.71 -11.53 4.67
CA PHE A 116 2.43 -11.00 5.14
C PHE A 116 2.31 -11.11 6.66
N GLY A 117 2.83 -12.18 7.26
CA GLY A 117 2.96 -12.29 8.72
C GLY A 117 3.87 -11.21 9.31
N ASP A 118 4.99 -10.90 8.65
CA ASP A 118 5.88 -9.80 9.06
C ASP A 118 5.17 -8.45 9.03
N LYS A 119 4.39 -8.16 7.99
CA LYS A 119 3.58 -6.93 7.90
C LYS A 119 2.52 -6.88 9.00
N ASN A 120 1.80 -7.98 9.23
CA ASN A 120 0.79 -8.05 10.28
C ASN A 120 1.39 -7.83 11.68
N ARG A 121 2.60 -8.34 11.94
CA ARG A 121 3.33 -8.09 13.20
C ARG A 121 3.62 -6.61 13.46
N VAL A 122 3.75 -5.77 12.43
CA VAL A 122 3.90 -4.31 12.60
C VAL A 122 2.61 -3.71 13.17
N ALA A 123 1.44 -4.12 12.65
CA ALA A 123 0.15 -3.68 13.18
C ALA A 123 -0.07 -4.14 14.63
N GLU A 124 0.30 -5.38 14.97
CA GLU A 124 0.26 -5.86 16.36
C GLU A 124 1.24 -5.11 17.27
N SER A 125 2.42 -4.74 16.76
CA SER A 125 3.40 -3.94 17.51
C SER A 125 2.87 -2.52 17.80
N LEU A 126 2.20 -1.89 16.84
CA LEU A 126 1.53 -0.59 17.03
C LEU A 126 0.45 -0.67 18.12
N LYS A 127 -0.38 -1.72 18.06
CA LYS A 127 -1.41 -2.00 19.08
C LYS A 127 -0.79 -2.20 20.47
N ALA A 128 0.27 -3.01 20.58
CA ALA A 128 0.99 -3.23 21.84
C ALA A 128 1.66 -1.96 22.38
N ALA A 129 2.07 -1.05 21.49
CA ALA A 129 2.62 0.25 21.84
C ALA A 129 1.55 1.28 22.24
N GLY A 130 0.26 0.97 22.08
CA GLY A 130 -0.85 1.90 22.34
C GLY A 130 -1.00 2.98 21.28
N ILE A 131 -0.45 2.77 20.07
CA ILE A 131 -0.54 3.71 18.95
C ILE A 131 -1.67 3.24 18.03
N PRO A 132 -2.74 4.04 17.83
CA PRO A 132 -3.77 3.70 16.86
C PRO A 132 -3.17 3.54 15.46
N SER A 133 -3.65 2.54 14.72
CA SER A 133 -3.18 2.30 13.35
C SER A 133 -4.31 2.39 12.33
N VAL A 134 -3.99 2.70 11.08
CA VAL A 134 -4.95 2.62 9.97
C VAL A 134 -4.30 1.86 8.82
N ARG A 135 -4.99 0.88 8.26
CA ARG A 135 -4.43 0.02 7.21
C ARG A 135 -5.18 0.21 5.90
N PHE A 136 -4.43 0.25 4.81
CA PHE A 136 -4.96 0.39 3.46
C PHE A 136 -4.61 -0.86 2.66
N PHE A 137 -5.59 -1.72 2.41
CA PHE A 137 -5.48 -2.83 1.48
C PHE A 137 -6.00 -2.37 0.13
N THR A 138 -5.14 -2.42 -0.87
CA THR A 138 -5.37 -1.79 -2.18
C THR A 138 -5.29 -2.80 -3.32
N GLY A 139 -5.01 -4.08 -3.01
CA GLY A 139 -4.84 -5.11 -4.00
C GLY A 139 -3.55 -4.88 -4.79
N ASN A 140 -3.56 -5.25 -6.06
CA ASN A 140 -2.42 -5.05 -6.95
C ASN A 140 -2.45 -3.64 -7.54
N PHE A 141 -1.29 -2.98 -7.62
CA PHE A 141 -1.21 -1.69 -8.32
C PHE A 141 -1.49 -1.91 -9.80
N THR A 142 -2.47 -1.20 -10.35
CA THR A 142 -2.88 -1.36 -11.75
C THR A 142 -1.70 -1.13 -12.71
N GLU A 143 -0.85 -0.15 -12.42
CA GLU A 143 0.35 0.19 -13.18
C GLU A 143 1.38 -0.95 -13.21
N PHE A 144 1.36 -1.86 -12.23
CA PHE A 144 2.32 -2.95 -12.09
C PHE A 144 1.89 -4.23 -12.83
N ILE A 145 0.70 -4.26 -13.42
CA ILE A 145 0.20 -5.43 -14.16
C ILE A 145 1.22 -5.94 -15.18
N PRO A 146 1.78 -5.10 -16.10
CA PRO A 146 2.73 -5.57 -17.09
C PRO A 146 3.97 -6.24 -16.51
N TRP A 147 4.48 -5.73 -15.39
CA TRP A 147 5.62 -6.31 -14.68
C TRP A 147 5.25 -7.62 -13.99
N LEU A 148 4.13 -7.65 -13.27
CA LEU A 148 3.70 -8.81 -12.47
C LEU A 148 3.50 -10.05 -13.33
N VAL A 149 2.86 -9.89 -14.50
CA VAL A 149 2.54 -11.00 -15.41
C VAL A 149 3.62 -11.24 -16.47
N GLY A 150 4.83 -10.69 -16.29
CA GLY A 150 5.97 -10.88 -17.22
C GLY A 150 5.76 -10.29 -18.62
N TYR A 151 4.74 -9.46 -18.82
CA TYR A 151 4.45 -8.84 -20.12
C TYR A 151 5.57 -7.91 -20.56
N SER A 152 6.16 -7.15 -19.64
CA SER A 152 7.29 -6.26 -19.93
C SER A 152 8.53 -6.99 -20.47
N ASP A 153 8.73 -8.26 -20.08
CA ASP A 153 9.92 -9.04 -20.42
C ASP A 153 9.71 -9.93 -21.65
N HIS A 154 8.45 -10.32 -21.91
CA HIS A 154 8.14 -11.38 -22.88
C HIS A 154 7.11 -10.97 -23.95
N GLY A 155 6.46 -9.81 -23.81
CA GLY A 155 5.38 -9.36 -24.71
C GLY A 155 4.09 -10.19 -24.61
N LYS A 156 4.01 -11.10 -23.62
CA LYS A 156 2.88 -12.01 -23.38
C LYS A 156 2.49 -11.99 -21.91
N ILE A 157 1.23 -12.29 -21.62
CA ILE A 157 0.78 -12.45 -20.24
C ILE A 157 1.11 -13.86 -19.79
N ARG A 158 1.94 -13.96 -18.76
CA ARG A 158 2.32 -15.22 -18.13
C ARG A 158 1.69 -15.34 -16.76
N ILE A 159 1.04 -16.47 -16.53
CA ILE A 159 0.30 -16.76 -15.30
C ILE A 159 0.90 -17.99 -14.65
N VAL A 160 1.17 -17.89 -13.36
CA VAL A 160 1.46 -19.04 -12.51
C VAL A 160 0.16 -19.47 -11.84
N GLY A 161 -0.22 -20.73 -11.98
CA GLY A 161 -1.52 -21.24 -11.53
C GLY A 161 -2.61 -21.16 -12.61
N LYS A 162 -3.87 -21.22 -12.20
CA LYS A 162 -5.03 -21.27 -13.11
C LYS A 162 -5.48 -19.90 -13.63
N GLY A 163 -5.24 -18.84 -12.87
CA GLY A 163 -5.58 -17.46 -13.26
C GLY A 163 -7.08 -17.16 -13.31
N GLU A 164 -7.90 -17.97 -12.64
CA GLU A 164 -9.38 -17.92 -12.72
C GLU A 164 -10.01 -17.11 -11.56
N VAL A 165 -9.31 -16.99 -10.44
CA VAL A 165 -9.83 -16.32 -9.24
C VAL A 165 -9.84 -14.80 -9.42
N PRO A 166 -10.81 -14.10 -8.81
CA PRO A 166 -10.91 -12.65 -8.93
C PRO A 166 -9.79 -11.94 -8.16
N VAL A 167 -9.26 -10.88 -8.76
CA VAL A 167 -8.15 -10.06 -8.25
C VAL A 167 -8.58 -8.60 -8.21
N SER A 168 -8.26 -7.91 -7.12
CA SER A 168 -8.48 -6.47 -6.98
C SER A 168 -7.28 -5.71 -7.55
N PHE A 169 -7.55 -4.74 -8.40
CA PHE A 169 -6.57 -3.80 -8.94
C PHE A 169 -6.97 -2.38 -8.56
N THR A 170 -6.02 -1.57 -8.12
CA THR A 170 -6.26 -0.16 -7.81
C THR A 170 -5.12 0.68 -8.35
N SER A 171 -5.45 1.78 -9.03
CA SER A 171 -4.44 2.69 -9.56
C SER A 171 -3.65 3.36 -8.44
N ILE A 172 -2.38 3.66 -8.66
CA ILE A 172 -1.54 4.42 -7.72
C ILE A 172 -2.16 5.80 -7.47
N GLY A 173 -2.77 6.41 -8.48
CA GLY A 173 -3.49 7.67 -8.39
C GLY A 173 -4.65 7.61 -7.39
N ASP A 174 -5.52 6.62 -7.52
CA ASP A 174 -6.66 6.42 -6.62
C ASP A 174 -6.20 6.09 -5.20
N ILE A 175 -5.16 5.26 -5.04
CA ILE A 175 -4.62 4.94 -3.73
C ILE A 175 -4.11 6.21 -3.04
N ALA A 176 -3.30 7.00 -3.74
CA ALA A 176 -2.74 8.24 -3.20
C ALA A 176 -3.84 9.24 -2.84
N GLY A 177 -4.82 9.44 -3.74
CA GLY A 177 -5.96 10.32 -3.53
C GLY A 177 -6.83 9.88 -2.35
N PHE A 178 -7.18 8.59 -2.28
CA PHE A 178 -8.01 8.07 -1.19
C PHE A 178 -7.30 8.15 0.16
N VAL A 179 -6.01 7.79 0.22
CA VAL A 179 -5.23 7.88 1.48
C VAL A 179 -5.19 9.33 1.97
N ALA A 180 -4.90 10.29 1.08
CA ALA A 180 -4.90 11.70 1.44
C ALA A 180 -6.30 12.17 1.87
N TYR A 181 -7.34 11.84 1.11
CA TYR A 181 -8.73 12.18 1.45
C TYR A 181 -9.12 11.62 2.81
N ALA A 182 -8.94 10.31 3.04
CA ALA A 182 -9.35 9.65 4.28
C ALA A 182 -8.67 10.30 5.49
N LEU A 183 -7.35 10.51 5.44
CA LEU A 183 -6.58 11.03 6.55
C LEU A 183 -6.83 12.52 6.86
N THR A 184 -7.28 13.30 5.87
CA THR A 184 -7.48 14.75 6.01
C THR A 184 -8.95 15.15 6.17
N THR A 185 -9.90 14.26 5.88
CA THR A 185 -11.34 14.58 5.94
C THR A 185 -12.10 13.82 7.02
N LEU A 186 -11.77 12.55 7.25
CA LEU A 186 -12.44 11.71 8.23
C LEU A 186 -12.03 12.08 9.66
N PRO A 187 -12.94 12.00 10.64
CA PRO A 187 -12.59 12.19 12.04
C PRO A 187 -11.69 11.04 12.55
N PRO A 188 -10.85 11.27 13.57
CA PRO A 188 -10.01 10.22 14.18
C PRO A 188 -10.78 8.92 14.52
N SER A 189 -12.01 9.03 15.03
CA SER A 189 -12.85 7.86 15.36
C SER A 189 -13.20 6.96 14.17
N GLU A 190 -13.09 7.45 12.94
CA GLU A 190 -13.29 6.67 11.71
C GLU A 190 -11.97 6.15 11.11
N LEU A 191 -10.82 6.54 11.67
CA LEU A 191 -9.49 6.16 11.23
C LEU A 191 -8.80 5.18 12.20
N GLU A 192 -8.98 5.38 13.50
CA GLU A 192 -8.30 4.61 14.54
C GLU A 192 -8.67 3.12 14.47
N ASN A 193 -7.66 2.29 14.26
CA ASN A 193 -7.75 0.84 14.08
C ASN A 193 -8.66 0.42 12.92
N ARG A 194 -8.85 1.31 11.94
CA ARG A 194 -9.65 1.06 10.75
C ARG A 194 -8.83 0.36 9.68
N ILE A 195 -9.50 -0.47 8.89
CA ILE A 195 -8.95 -1.09 7.70
C ILE A 195 -9.81 -0.68 6.50
N PHE A 196 -9.20 -0.01 5.53
CA PHE A 196 -9.82 0.35 4.27
C PHE A 196 -9.43 -0.66 3.19
N ARG A 197 -10.43 -1.16 2.46
CA ARG A 197 -10.29 -2.10 1.34
C ARG A 197 -10.71 -1.41 0.06
N LEU A 198 -9.77 -1.14 -0.81
CA LEU A 198 -9.97 -0.39 -2.04
C LEU A 198 -9.95 -1.33 -3.25
N GLU A 199 -10.78 -1.04 -4.24
CA GLU A 199 -10.79 -1.78 -5.50
C GLU A 199 -11.18 -0.85 -6.64
N GLY A 200 -10.25 -0.55 -7.54
CA GLY A 200 -10.56 0.22 -8.74
C GLY A 200 -11.15 -0.62 -9.88
N ASP A 201 -10.64 -1.84 -10.04
CA ASP A 201 -11.14 -2.81 -11.01
C ASP A 201 -11.01 -4.23 -10.44
N ARG A 202 -11.85 -5.14 -10.93
CA ARG A 202 -11.86 -6.55 -10.53
C ARG A 202 -11.80 -7.44 -11.75
N LYS A 203 -10.72 -8.22 -11.86
CA LYS A 203 -10.46 -9.15 -12.97
C LYS A 203 -9.78 -10.41 -12.46
N SER A 204 -10.02 -11.53 -13.13
CA SER A 204 -9.13 -12.67 -13.11
C SER A 204 -7.87 -12.39 -13.95
N LEU A 205 -6.79 -13.14 -13.72
CA LEU A 205 -5.56 -12.95 -14.51
C LEU A 205 -5.77 -13.35 -15.98
N ASN A 206 -6.63 -14.34 -16.26
CA ASN A 206 -6.97 -14.75 -17.62
C ASN A 206 -7.67 -13.64 -18.42
N GLU A 207 -8.48 -12.80 -17.76
CA GLU A 207 -9.15 -11.65 -18.40
C GLU A 207 -8.16 -10.57 -18.87
N LEU A 208 -6.93 -10.56 -18.36
CA LEU A 208 -5.93 -9.60 -18.80
C LEU A 208 -5.48 -9.84 -20.25
N GLY A 209 -5.49 -11.08 -20.75
CA GLY A 209 -5.08 -11.40 -22.12
C GLY A 209 -5.89 -10.64 -23.18
N PRO A 210 -7.21 -10.84 -23.20
CA PRO A 210 -8.11 -10.07 -24.06
C PRO A 210 -8.01 -8.55 -23.84
N LEU A 211 -7.81 -8.10 -22.60
CA LEU A 211 -7.72 -6.69 -22.25
C LEU A 211 -6.50 -6.02 -22.89
N PHE A 212 -5.33 -6.64 -22.77
CA PHE A 212 -4.06 -6.19 -23.37
C PHE A 212 -3.89 -6.65 -24.83
N LYS A 213 -4.91 -7.28 -25.42
CA LYS A 213 -4.90 -7.79 -26.81
C LYS A 213 -3.68 -8.70 -27.09
N THR A 214 -3.37 -9.58 -26.15
CA THR A 214 -2.22 -10.50 -26.22
C THR A 214 -2.60 -11.92 -25.76
N THR A 215 -1.67 -12.85 -25.92
CA THR A 215 -1.84 -14.25 -25.50
C THR A 215 -1.54 -14.45 -24.03
N VAL A 216 -2.31 -15.33 -23.40
CA VAL A 216 -2.04 -15.85 -22.05
C VAL A 216 -1.29 -17.18 -22.17
N GLU A 217 -0.19 -17.31 -21.43
CA GLU A 217 0.57 -18.54 -21.26
C GLU A 217 0.58 -18.93 -19.78
N HIS A 218 0.13 -20.14 -19.46
CA HIS A 218 0.32 -20.70 -18.13
C HIS A 218 1.71 -21.30 -18.03
N VAL A 219 2.45 -20.90 -16.99
CA VAL A 219 3.84 -21.29 -16.77
C VAL A 219 4.02 -21.73 -15.32
N ASP A 220 4.99 -22.60 -15.07
CA ASP A 220 5.34 -23.02 -13.71
C ASP A 220 6.05 -21.89 -12.94
N GLU A 221 6.80 -21.05 -13.66
CA GLU A 221 7.52 -19.90 -13.10
C GLU A 221 7.67 -18.75 -14.11
N ILE A 222 7.82 -17.53 -13.58
CA ILE A 222 8.29 -16.37 -14.32
C ILE A 222 9.81 -16.30 -14.19
N THR A 223 10.51 -16.33 -15.32
CA THR A 223 11.97 -16.22 -15.38
C THR A 223 12.41 -14.76 -15.58
N GLY A 224 13.70 -14.46 -15.36
CA GLY A 224 14.27 -13.12 -15.55
C GLY A 224 14.32 -12.27 -14.28
N GLU A 225 14.37 -10.95 -14.45
CA GLU A 225 14.50 -10.01 -13.33
C GLU A 225 13.31 -10.14 -12.36
N ALA A 226 13.64 -10.31 -11.08
CA ALA A 226 12.66 -10.55 -10.00
C ALA A 226 11.70 -11.72 -10.27
N GLY A 227 12.07 -12.68 -11.13
CA GLY A 227 11.22 -13.81 -11.53
C GLY A 227 10.66 -14.59 -10.35
N GLY A 228 11.51 -14.94 -9.37
CA GLY A 228 11.05 -15.63 -8.14
C GLY A 228 10.02 -14.85 -7.33
N LEU A 229 10.11 -13.52 -7.29
CA LEU A 229 9.10 -12.67 -6.64
C LEU A 229 7.79 -12.65 -7.43
N LYS A 230 7.86 -12.49 -8.76
CA LYS A 230 6.68 -12.52 -9.65
C LYS A 230 5.97 -13.88 -9.53
N THR A 231 6.70 -15.00 -9.58
CA THR A 231 6.18 -16.35 -9.37
C THR A 231 5.47 -16.48 -8.03
N HIS A 232 6.11 -16.06 -6.93
CA HIS A 232 5.51 -16.13 -5.60
C HIS A 232 4.22 -15.29 -5.48
N LEU A 233 4.22 -14.07 -6.04
CA LEU A 233 3.04 -13.20 -6.03
C LEU A 233 1.90 -13.78 -6.86
N LEU A 234 2.17 -14.28 -8.07
CA LEU A 234 1.14 -14.90 -8.92
C LEU A 234 0.57 -16.17 -8.31
N ALA A 235 1.42 -17.05 -7.76
CA ALA A 235 0.97 -18.23 -7.03
C ALA A 235 0.10 -17.86 -5.82
N THR A 236 0.46 -16.80 -5.09
CA THR A 236 -0.35 -16.26 -4.00
C THR A 236 -1.70 -15.75 -4.51
N VAL A 237 -1.71 -14.97 -5.60
CA VAL A 237 -2.93 -14.46 -6.23
C VAL A 237 -3.88 -15.60 -6.59
N ASP A 238 -3.37 -16.70 -7.17
CA ASP A 238 -4.16 -17.85 -7.60
C ASP A 238 -4.89 -18.58 -6.45
N THR A 239 -4.45 -18.37 -5.20
CA THR A 239 -5.17 -18.88 -4.02
C THR A 239 -6.43 -18.09 -3.67
N GLY A 240 -6.64 -16.92 -4.28
CA GLY A 240 -7.69 -15.95 -3.95
C GLY A 240 -7.17 -14.73 -3.18
N ALA A 241 -5.94 -14.78 -2.66
CA ALA A 241 -5.34 -13.70 -1.87
C ALA A 241 -5.07 -12.40 -2.63
N GLY A 242 -5.28 -12.38 -3.96
CA GLY A 242 -5.24 -11.17 -4.78
C GLY A 242 -6.42 -10.22 -4.57
N SER A 243 -7.50 -10.64 -3.91
CA SER A 243 -8.63 -9.79 -3.56
C SER A 243 -8.37 -8.99 -2.28
N THR A 244 -8.75 -7.71 -2.24
CA THR A 244 -8.70 -6.94 -0.97
C THR A 244 -9.70 -7.43 0.07
N GLY A 245 -10.68 -8.22 -0.36
CA GLY A 245 -11.65 -8.85 0.54
C GLY A 245 -11.21 -10.20 1.08
N TRP A 246 -10.05 -10.73 0.69
CA TRP A 246 -9.62 -12.07 1.08
C TRP A 246 -9.42 -12.20 2.60
N ASP A 247 -10.07 -13.20 3.20
CA ASP A 247 -9.82 -13.64 4.58
C ASP A 247 -8.79 -14.78 4.55
N ALA A 248 -7.54 -14.43 4.88
CA ALA A 248 -6.43 -15.37 4.87
C ALA A 248 -6.55 -16.52 5.88
N VAL A 249 -7.28 -16.31 6.99
CA VAL A 249 -7.45 -17.31 8.05
C VAL A 249 -8.44 -18.36 7.60
N ASN A 250 -9.58 -17.92 7.07
CA ASN A 250 -10.68 -18.80 6.67
C ASN A 250 -10.57 -19.27 5.21
N LYS A 251 -9.66 -18.67 4.43
CA LYS A 251 -9.44 -18.94 2.99
C LYS A 251 -10.72 -18.75 2.16
N VAL A 252 -11.40 -17.64 2.39
CA VAL A 252 -12.66 -17.27 1.71
C VAL A 252 -12.69 -15.78 1.38
N GLU A 253 -13.51 -15.41 0.40
CA GLU A 253 -13.82 -14.02 0.12
C GLU A 253 -14.70 -13.43 1.24
N GLY A 254 -14.29 -12.29 1.78
CA GLY A 254 -15.02 -11.56 2.81
C GLY A 254 -16.31 -10.93 2.28
N SER A 255 -17.20 -10.57 3.20
CA SER A 255 -18.48 -9.92 2.91
C SER A 255 -18.69 -8.68 3.78
N GLY A 256 -19.68 -7.85 3.43
CA GLY A 256 -20.00 -6.63 4.18
C GLY A 256 -18.79 -5.69 4.30
N SER A 257 -18.41 -5.32 5.53
CA SER A 257 -17.25 -4.46 5.78
C SER A 257 -15.91 -5.11 5.38
N LYS A 258 -15.86 -6.44 5.23
CA LYS A 258 -14.68 -7.18 4.78
C LYS A 258 -14.68 -7.47 3.27
N ALA A 259 -15.73 -7.10 2.53
CA ALA A 259 -15.77 -7.31 1.09
C ALA A 259 -14.67 -6.52 0.36
N ALA A 260 -14.28 -6.98 -0.83
CA ALA A 260 -13.44 -6.20 -1.72
C ALA A 260 -14.10 -4.85 -2.07
N GLY A 261 -13.31 -3.78 -2.12
CA GLY A 261 -13.83 -2.43 -2.37
C GLY A 261 -14.81 -1.89 -1.32
N SER A 262 -14.94 -2.51 -0.13
CA SER A 262 -15.91 -2.09 0.89
C SER A 262 -15.71 -0.65 1.39
N ALA A 263 -14.52 -0.07 1.15
CA ALA A 263 -14.23 1.32 1.48
C ALA A 263 -14.41 2.30 0.32
N ASN A 264 -14.70 1.85 -0.92
CA ASN A 264 -14.83 2.74 -2.07
C ASN A 264 -15.88 3.83 -1.85
N ALA A 265 -17.01 3.48 -1.23
CA ALA A 265 -18.12 4.40 -0.96
C ALA A 265 -17.79 5.51 0.08
N VAL A 266 -16.67 5.38 0.80
CA VAL A 266 -16.19 6.40 1.75
C VAL A 266 -15.77 7.67 0.98
N TRP A 267 -15.21 7.52 -0.22
CA TRP A 267 -14.84 8.64 -1.10
C TRP A 267 -15.99 8.97 -2.06
N LYS A 268 -16.99 9.66 -1.53
CA LYS A 268 -18.25 9.93 -2.23
C LYS A 268 -18.03 10.66 -3.56
N GLY A 269 -18.64 10.13 -4.62
CA GLY A 269 -18.60 10.73 -5.95
C GLY A 269 -17.29 10.49 -6.72
N HIS A 270 -16.31 9.82 -6.11
CA HIS A 270 -15.08 9.45 -6.80
C HIS A 270 -15.33 8.36 -7.85
N GLN A 271 -14.73 8.53 -9.02
CA GLN A 271 -14.74 7.55 -10.10
C GLN A 271 -13.39 6.84 -10.07
N TRP A 272 -13.40 5.57 -9.67
CA TRP A 272 -12.20 4.76 -9.58
C TRP A 272 -11.71 4.36 -10.97
N GLN A 273 -10.41 4.43 -11.19
CA GLN A 273 -9.81 4.12 -12.48
C GLN A 273 -9.79 2.61 -12.71
N THR A 274 -10.31 2.19 -13.86
CA THR A 274 -10.23 0.81 -14.33
C THR A 274 -8.84 0.50 -14.88
N ILE A 275 -8.57 -0.78 -15.14
CA ILE A 275 -7.32 -1.18 -15.82
C ILE A 275 -7.22 -0.51 -17.21
N LYS A 276 -8.36 -0.33 -17.90
CA LYS A 276 -8.40 0.35 -19.20
C LYS A 276 -8.00 1.81 -19.11
N ASP A 277 -8.51 2.52 -18.10
CA ASP A 277 -8.22 3.95 -17.91
C ASP A 277 -6.73 4.17 -17.64
N VAL A 278 -6.10 3.32 -16.82
CA VAL A 278 -4.69 3.44 -16.46
C VAL A 278 -3.76 3.11 -17.62
N HIS A 279 -4.07 2.07 -18.39
CA HIS A 279 -3.20 1.60 -19.49
C HIS A 279 -3.57 2.19 -20.86
N ASN A 280 -4.64 2.99 -20.95
CA ASN A 280 -5.16 3.58 -22.19
C ASN A 280 -5.49 2.52 -23.28
N ILE A 281 -6.23 1.47 -22.91
CA ILE A 281 -6.52 0.30 -23.77
C ILE A 281 -8.01 -0.01 -23.96
#